data_AF-D4L9V2-F1
#
_entry.id   AF-D4L9V2-F1
#
_cell.length_a   1.000
_cell.length_b   1.000
_cell.length_c   1.000
_cell.angle_alpha   90.00
_cell.angle_beta   90.00
_cell.angle_gamma   90.00
#
_symmetry.space_group_name_H-M   'P 1'
#
loop_
_entity.id
_entity.type
_entity.pdbx_description
1 polymer ?
#
loop_
_entity_poly.entity_id
_entity_poly.type
_entity_poly.pdbx_seq_one_letter_code
_entity_poly.pdbx_strand_id
1 'polypeptide(L)'
;MSIKKIDKNELRGYERKEGLILQGCGGNPREWVDGINNLFTKEGILLDGTKFGDDNCAVFENNGLTCLLYEFNDDTKVDIGKLAMWRIRTHSDLGGTWLSDYVENKLGGFSLTGTKKPDCPLIGQNGNIFNLMGIAARTLRHNGLAEQSKEMTKRITDTAQSYDEALGIIGEYVNITSVNDCSEDMDAGMEMRYD
;
A
#
# COMPACT_ATOMS: atom_id res chain seq x y z
N MET A 1 10.95 -23.86 -7.65
CA MET A 1 10.73 -22.58 -6.96
C MET A 1 9.36 -22.06 -7.36
N SER A 2 8.74 -21.20 -6.56
CA SER A 2 7.36 -20.73 -6.77
C SER A 2 7.30 -19.22 -6.58
N ILE A 3 6.50 -18.53 -7.39
CA ILE A 3 6.27 -17.09 -7.27
C ILE A 3 5.74 -16.77 -5.87
N LYS A 4 6.33 -15.75 -5.24
CA LYS A 4 5.97 -15.35 -3.88
C LYS A 4 4.50 -14.94 -3.83
N LYS A 5 3.74 -15.45 -2.86
CA LYS A 5 2.38 -14.96 -2.58
C LYS A 5 2.43 -13.92 -1.48
N ILE A 6 1.83 -12.76 -1.73
CA ILE A 6 1.77 -11.63 -0.78
C ILE A 6 0.32 -11.18 -0.63
N ASP A 7 0.04 -10.43 0.44
CA ASP A 7 -1.24 -9.74 0.60
C ASP A 7 -1.12 -8.24 0.26
N LYS A 8 -2.26 -7.55 0.27
CA LYS A 8 -2.34 -6.13 -0.07
C LYS A 8 -1.60 -5.25 0.94
N ASN A 9 -1.54 -5.64 2.20
CA ASN A 9 -0.85 -4.88 3.24
C ASN A 9 0.65 -5.01 3.09
N GLU A 10 1.15 -6.20 2.76
CA GLU A 10 2.56 -6.39 2.40
C GLU A 10 2.93 -5.55 1.16
N LEU A 11 2.08 -5.52 0.12
CA LEU A 11 2.31 -4.70 -1.08
C LEU A 11 2.41 -3.20 -0.74
N ARG A 12 1.64 -2.71 0.24
CA ARG A 12 1.72 -1.32 0.73
C ARG A 12 3.03 -1.01 1.46
N GLY A 13 3.86 -2.01 1.80
CA GLY A 13 5.19 -1.79 2.35
C GLY A 13 6.27 -1.49 1.30
N TYR A 14 5.91 -1.42 0.02
CA TYR A 14 6.86 -1.33 -1.10
C TYR A 14 7.18 0.12 -1.52
N GLU A 15 7.11 1.10 -0.61
CA GLU A 15 7.19 2.56 -0.90
C GLU A 15 8.43 2.98 -1.72
N ARG A 16 9.54 2.26 -1.58
CA ARG A 16 10.81 2.56 -2.27
C ARG A 16 11.11 1.63 -3.45
N LYS A 17 10.13 0.83 -3.84
CA LYS A 17 10.21 -0.12 -4.95
C LYS A 17 9.31 0.36 -6.07
N GLU A 18 9.61 -0.10 -7.28
CA GLU A 18 8.76 0.14 -8.45
C GLU A 18 8.62 -1.16 -9.23
N GLY A 19 7.59 -1.25 -10.05
CA GLY A 19 7.32 -2.42 -10.85
C GLY A 19 6.12 -2.28 -11.76
N LEU A 20 5.89 -3.30 -12.57
CA LEU A 20 4.67 -3.44 -13.35
C LEU A 20 3.71 -4.36 -12.59
N ILE A 21 2.47 -3.91 -12.40
CA ILE A 21 1.38 -4.77 -11.96
C ILE A 21 0.48 -5.08 -13.14
N LEU A 22 0.24 -6.37 -13.37
CA LEU A 22 -0.79 -6.87 -14.28
C LEU A 22 -1.97 -7.44 -13.47
N GLN A 23 -3.17 -7.29 -14.00
CA GLN A 23 -4.41 -7.72 -13.36
C GLN A 23 -5.10 -8.80 -14.20
N GLY A 24 -5.92 -9.64 -13.56
CA GLY A 24 -6.60 -10.73 -14.26
C GLY A 24 -5.66 -11.89 -14.63
N CYS A 25 -4.54 -12.04 -13.92
CA CYS A 25 -3.56 -13.10 -14.13
C CYS A 25 -4.01 -14.44 -13.52
N GLY A 26 -5.20 -14.91 -13.90
CA GLY A 26 -5.74 -16.18 -13.42
C GLY A 26 -4.94 -17.40 -13.92
N GLY A 27 -5.16 -18.55 -13.30
CA GLY A 27 -4.40 -19.77 -13.61
C GLY A 27 -3.04 -19.81 -12.91
N ASN A 28 -2.04 -20.41 -13.56
CA ASN A 28 -0.71 -20.59 -12.97
C ASN A 28 0.14 -19.31 -13.11
N PRO A 29 0.56 -18.66 -12.01
CA PRO A 29 1.43 -17.48 -12.05
C PRO A 29 2.71 -17.66 -12.88
N ARG A 30 3.26 -18.88 -12.91
CA ARG A 30 4.51 -19.15 -13.63
C ARG A 30 4.36 -19.04 -15.14
N GLU A 31 3.22 -19.45 -15.68
CA GLU A 31 2.93 -19.32 -17.12
C GLU A 31 2.85 -17.86 -17.55
N TRP A 32 2.31 -17.00 -16.67
CA TRP A 32 2.32 -15.55 -16.88
C TRP A 32 3.73 -14.98 -16.89
N VAL A 33 4.56 -15.32 -15.90
CA VAL A 33 5.94 -14.84 -15.82
C VAL A 33 6.75 -15.28 -17.04
N ASP A 34 6.65 -16.54 -17.44
CA ASP A 34 7.34 -17.08 -18.61
C ASP A 34 6.84 -16.42 -19.91
N GLY A 35 5.52 -16.21 -20.03
CA GLY A 35 4.90 -15.56 -21.17
C GLY A 35 5.34 -14.10 -21.33
N ILE A 36 5.29 -13.32 -20.24
CA ILE A 36 5.69 -11.91 -20.22
C ILE A 36 7.20 -11.76 -20.46
N ASN A 37 8.04 -12.59 -19.85
CA ASN A 37 9.48 -12.60 -20.13
C ASN A 37 9.74 -12.83 -21.62
N ASN A 38 9.14 -13.85 -22.22
CA ASN A 38 9.31 -14.14 -23.65
C ASN A 38 8.82 -13.00 -24.55
N LEU A 39 7.68 -12.37 -24.20
CA LEU A 39 7.14 -11.23 -24.93
C LEU A 39 8.07 -10.02 -24.84
N PHE A 40 8.49 -9.66 -23.64
CA PHE A 40 9.32 -8.47 -23.39
C PHE A 40 10.73 -8.64 -23.98
N THR A 41 11.30 -9.84 -23.98
CA THR A 41 12.56 -10.11 -24.70
C THR A 41 12.37 -9.90 -26.21
N LYS A 42 11.28 -10.41 -26.80
CA LYS A 42 11.01 -10.24 -28.24
C LYS A 42 10.77 -8.79 -28.65
N GLU A 43 10.09 -8.01 -27.81
CA GLU A 43 9.86 -6.58 -28.06
C GLU A 43 11.08 -5.70 -27.70
N GLY A 44 12.15 -6.30 -27.17
CA GLY A 44 13.34 -5.59 -26.71
C GLY A 44 13.06 -4.62 -25.56
N ILE A 45 12.08 -4.97 -24.71
CA ILE A 45 11.77 -4.31 -23.44
C ILE A 45 12.72 -4.83 -22.36
N LEU A 46 12.94 -6.14 -22.30
CA LEU A 46 13.99 -6.73 -21.47
C LEU A 46 15.33 -6.68 -22.20
N LEU A 47 16.34 -6.15 -21.52
CA LEU A 47 17.67 -5.90 -22.07
C LEU A 47 18.68 -6.92 -21.52
N ASP A 48 19.80 -7.06 -22.23
CA ASP A 48 20.96 -7.87 -21.83
C ASP A 48 20.63 -9.34 -21.50
N GLY A 49 19.53 -9.88 -22.04
CA GLY A 49 19.06 -11.24 -21.75
C GLY A 49 18.53 -11.42 -20.32
N THR A 50 18.36 -10.34 -19.56
CA THR A 50 17.78 -10.38 -18.21
C THR A 50 16.29 -10.76 -18.25
N LYS A 51 15.79 -11.29 -17.13
CA LYS A 51 14.41 -11.77 -16.99
C LYS A 51 13.93 -11.54 -15.57
N PHE A 52 12.63 -11.36 -15.41
CA PHE A 52 12.00 -11.42 -14.10
C PHE A 52 12.06 -12.86 -13.58
N GLY A 53 12.75 -13.06 -12.45
CA GLY A 53 12.84 -14.34 -11.75
C GLY A 53 11.75 -14.52 -10.70
N ASP A 54 11.78 -15.67 -10.01
CA ASP A 54 10.82 -15.98 -8.94
C ASP A 54 10.91 -14.96 -7.77
N ASP A 55 12.09 -14.40 -7.52
CA ASP A 55 12.34 -13.40 -6.46
C ASP A 55 11.91 -11.97 -6.85
N ASN A 56 11.74 -11.71 -8.14
CA ASN A 56 11.27 -10.44 -8.70
C ASN A 56 9.75 -10.35 -8.78
N CYS A 57 9.07 -11.48 -8.63
CA CYS A 57 7.65 -11.59 -8.91
C CYS A 57 6.87 -11.93 -7.66
N ALA A 58 5.71 -11.28 -7.53
CA ALA A 58 4.76 -11.59 -6.47
C ALA A 58 3.34 -11.70 -7.02
N VAL A 59 2.55 -12.61 -6.45
CA VAL A 59 1.12 -12.77 -6.74
C VAL A 59 0.30 -12.35 -5.53
N PHE A 60 -0.77 -11.60 -5.78
CA PHE A 60 -1.73 -11.19 -4.76
C PHE A 60 -3.15 -11.14 -5.34
N GLU A 61 -4.14 -11.03 -4.46
CA GLU A 61 -5.53 -10.90 -4.86
C GLU A 61 -6.06 -9.52 -4.47
N ASN A 62 -6.82 -8.88 -5.36
CA ASN A 62 -7.58 -7.69 -5.04
C ASN A 62 -8.92 -7.70 -5.79
N ASN A 63 -10.02 -7.52 -5.05
CA ASN A 63 -11.38 -7.51 -5.58
C ASN A 63 -11.71 -8.73 -6.47
N GLY A 64 -11.27 -9.93 -6.05
CA GLY A 64 -11.48 -11.18 -6.79
C GLY A 64 -10.62 -11.36 -8.05
N LEU A 65 -9.70 -10.42 -8.33
CA LEU A 65 -8.74 -10.53 -9.42
C LEU A 65 -7.39 -11.02 -8.89
N THR A 66 -6.81 -12.02 -9.56
CA THR A 66 -5.41 -12.37 -9.38
C THR A 66 -4.54 -11.31 -10.07
N CYS A 67 -3.62 -10.72 -9.32
CA CYS A 67 -2.68 -9.71 -9.79
C CYS A 67 -1.25 -10.23 -9.69
N LEU A 68 -0.41 -9.87 -10.66
CA LEU A 68 1.02 -10.17 -10.66
C LEU A 68 1.84 -8.89 -10.65
N LEU A 69 2.74 -8.78 -9.69
CA LEU A 69 3.80 -7.77 -9.64
C LEU A 69 5.05 -8.33 -10.31
N TYR A 70 5.66 -7.50 -11.16
CA TYR A 70 7.00 -7.65 -11.71
C TYR A 70 7.85 -6.49 -11.18
N GLU A 71 8.59 -6.72 -10.10
CA GLU A 71 9.41 -5.73 -9.41
C GLU A 71 10.66 -5.40 -10.24
N PHE A 72 10.96 -4.10 -10.38
CA PHE A 72 12.19 -3.62 -10.96
C PHE A 72 13.27 -3.60 -9.90
N ASN A 73 14.28 -4.46 -10.05
CA ASN A 73 15.46 -4.51 -9.20
C ASN A 73 16.73 -4.64 -10.06
N ASP A 74 17.89 -4.72 -9.41
CA ASP A 74 19.18 -4.74 -10.08
C ASP A 74 19.41 -5.96 -10.99
N ASP A 75 18.63 -7.04 -10.83
CA ASP A 75 18.75 -8.26 -11.62
C ASP A 75 18.04 -8.17 -12.97
N THR A 76 17.14 -7.19 -13.15
CA THR A 76 16.34 -7.04 -14.36
C THR A 76 16.56 -5.69 -15.03
N LYS A 77 17.10 -5.70 -16.25
CA LYS A 77 17.31 -4.50 -17.04
C LYS A 77 16.13 -4.28 -17.98
N VAL A 78 15.40 -3.20 -17.76
CA VAL A 78 14.17 -2.88 -18.49
C VAL A 78 14.32 -1.56 -19.24
N ASP A 79 13.99 -1.54 -20.52
CA ASP A 79 13.72 -0.31 -21.26
C ASP A 79 12.39 0.28 -20.80
N ILE A 80 12.45 1.19 -19.84
CA ILE A 80 11.27 1.82 -19.22
C ILE A 80 10.43 2.59 -20.25
N GLY A 81 11.05 3.20 -21.27
CA GLY A 81 10.34 3.92 -22.30
C GLY A 81 9.46 3.00 -23.15
N LYS A 82 10.01 1.87 -23.61
CA LYS A 82 9.23 0.86 -24.33
C LYS A 82 8.19 0.20 -23.45
N LEU A 83 8.54 -0.11 -22.19
CA LEU A 83 7.57 -0.70 -21.27
C LEU A 83 6.39 0.23 -21.01
N ALA A 84 6.62 1.53 -20.86
CA ALA A 84 5.56 2.52 -20.69
C ALA A 84 4.60 2.54 -21.90
N MET A 85 5.14 2.51 -23.12
CA MET A 85 4.32 2.46 -24.34
C MET A 85 3.55 1.14 -24.46
N TRP A 86 4.21 0.01 -24.14
CA TRP A 86 3.57 -1.30 -24.11
C TRP A 86 2.43 -1.36 -23.10
N ARG A 87 2.64 -0.83 -21.88
CA ARG A 87 1.66 -0.75 -20.80
C ARG A 87 0.42 0.03 -21.25
N ILE A 88 0.60 1.20 -21.88
CA ILE A 88 -0.52 2.01 -22.38
C ILE A 88 -1.30 1.24 -23.46
N ARG A 89 -0.61 0.61 -24.41
CA ARG A 89 -1.23 -0.13 -25.52
C ARG A 89 -2.04 -1.34 -25.05
N THR A 90 -1.61 -2.01 -23.99
CA THR A 90 -2.20 -3.27 -23.50
C THR A 90 -3.10 -3.09 -22.26
N HIS A 91 -3.32 -1.84 -21.82
CA HIS A 91 -4.00 -1.55 -20.56
C HIS A 91 -5.43 -2.11 -20.51
N SER A 92 -6.18 -2.06 -21.62
CA SER A 92 -7.55 -2.58 -21.67
C SER A 92 -7.64 -4.08 -21.41
N ASP A 93 -6.60 -4.82 -21.79
CA ASP A 93 -6.62 -6.29 -21.79
C ASP A 93 -5.96 -6.86 -20.55
N LEU A 94 -4.90 -6.21 -20.05
CA LEU A 94 -4.07 -6.71 -18.94
C LEU A 94 -4.16 -5.85 -17.67
N GLY A 95 -4.87 -4.72 -17.72
CA GLY A 95 -4.98 -3.79 -16.60
C GLY A 95 -3.64 -3.27 -16.10
N GLY A 96 -2.63 -3.20 -16.97
CA GLY A 96 -1.25 -2.90 -16.60
C GLY A 96 -1.09 -1.52 -15.97
N THR A 97 -0.47 -1.44 -14.81
CA THR A 97 -0.20 -0.17 -14.09
C THR A 97 1.16 -0.21 -13.38
N TRP A 98 1.69 0.95 -13.02
CA TRP A 98 2.85 1.04 -12.13
C TRP A 98 2.48 0.61 -10.72
N LEU A 99 3.44 0.10 -9.96
CA LEU A 99 3.27 -0.31 -8.56
C LEU A 99 2.85 0.89 -7.71
N SER A 100 3.56 2.01 -7.86
CA SER A 100 3.23 3.28 -7.21
C SER A 100 1.79 3.71 -7.47
N ASP A 101 1.39 3.79 -8.75
CA ASP A 101 0.04 4.12 -9.17
C ASP A 101 -1.00 3.14 -8.58
N TYR A 102 -0.72 1.84 -8.57
CA TYR A 102 -1.65 0.84 -8.05
C TYR A 102 -1.86 1.00 -6.55
N VAL A 103 -0.77 1.16 -5.79
CA VAL A 103 -0.84 1.30 -4.34
C VAL A 103 -1.59 2.57 -3.98
N GLU A 104 -1.27 3.69 -4.61
CA GLU A 104 -1.93 4.97 -4.36
C GLU A 104 -3.43 4.94 -4.73
N ASN A 105 -3.75 4.47 -5.94
CA ASN A 105 -5.11 4.56 -6.48
C ASN A 105 -6.04 3.40 -6.09
N LYS A 106 -5.51 2.20 -5.83
CA LYS A 106 -6.30 0.98 -5.57
C LYS A 106 -6.20 0.48 -4.14
N LEU A 107 -5.09 0.74 -3.45
CA LEU A 107 -4.90 0.31 -2.06
C LEU A 107 -4.99 1.47 -1.06
N GLY A 108 -5.09 2.70 -1.58
CA GLY A 108 -5.16 3.91 -0.78
C GLY A 108 -3.84 4.20 -0.11
N GLY A 109 -2.74 4.24 -0.86
CA GLY A 109 -1.43 4.72 -0.38
C GLY A 109 -0.52 3.65 0.22
N PHE A 110 0.77 3.98 0.33
CA PHE A 110 1.76 3.13 0.99
C PHE A 110 1.55 3.17 2.52
N SER A 111 2.01 2.11 3.20
CA SER A 111 1.99 2.06 4.66
C SER A 111 2.98 3.07 5.25
N LEU A 112 2.79 3.43 6.52
CA LEU A 112 3.70 4.25 7.33
C LEU A 112 5.03 3.55 7.66
N THR A 113 5.66 2.89 6.70
CA THR A 113 6.92 2.17 6.91
C THR A 113 8.05 3.17 7.21
N GLY A 114 8.33 3.38 8.50
CA GLY A 114 9.38 4.28 8.98
C GLY A 114 8.88 5.50 9.77
N THR A 115 7.57 5.75 9.79
CA THR A 115 6.96 6.84 10.57
C THR A 115 6.37 6.27 11.85
N LYS A 116 6.77 6.79 13.01
CA LYS A 116 6.25 6.32 14.31
C LYS A 116 4.75 6.59 14.36
N LYS A 117 3.94 5.52 14.46
CA LYS A 117 2.49 5.64 14.67
C LYS A 117 2.25 6.43 15.95
N PRO A 118 1.42 7.48 15.94
CA PRO A 118 1.09 8.20 17.16
C PRO A 118 0.16 7.35 18.02
N ASP A 119 0.26 7.53 19.33
CA ASP A 119 -0.62 6.90 20.30
C ASP A 119 -1.99 7.58 20.26
N CYS A 120 -3.04 6.77 20.20
CA CYS A 120 -4.40 7.22 19.99
C CYS A 120 -5.33 6.56 21.02
N PRO A 121 -5.90 7.34 21.97
CA PRO A 121 -6.72 6.80 23.04
C PRO A 121 -8.12 6.45 22.55
N LEU A 122 -8.28 5.24 22.04
CA LEU A 122 -9.56 4.72 21.55
C LEU A 122 -10.23 3.79 22.56
N ILE A 123 -9.48 3.14 23.45
CA ILE A 123 -10.05 2.27 24.48
C ILE A 123 -10.75 3.14 25.54
N GLY A 124 -12.00 2.83 25.85
CA GLY A 124 -12.85 3.61 26.77
C GLY A 124 -13.65 4.73 26.11
N GLN A 125 -13.44 4.99 24.81
CA GLN A 125 -14.23 5.95 24.04
C GLN A 125 -15.59 5.36 23.63
N ASN A 126 -16.47 6.21 23.11
CA ASN A 126 -17.68 5.76 22.41
C ASN A 126 -17.26 4.87 21.22
N GLY A 127 -17.65 3.60 21.30
CA GLY A 127 -17.27 2.55 20.34
C GLY A 127 -17.87 2.71 18.94
N ASN A 128 -18.69 3.73 18.67
CA ASN A 128 -19.14 4.04 17.32
C ASN A 128 -17.94 4.27 16.38
N ILE A 129 -17.88 3.55 15.26
CA ILE A 129 -16.71 3.57 14.36
C ILE A 129 -16.42 4.96 13.79
N PHE A 130 -17.44 5.78 13.51
CA PHE A 130 -17.26 7.13 13.02
C PHE A 130 -16.67 8.05 14.08
N ASN A 131 -17.01 7.83 15.35
CA ASN A 131 -16.37 8.51 16.46
C ASN A 131 -14.89 8.12 16.59
N LEU A 132 -14.58 6.81 16.58
CA LEU A 132 -13.21 6.32 16.65
C LEU A 132 -12.35 6.81 15.48
N MET A 133 -12.89 6.74 14.25
CA MET A 133 -12.28 7.29 13.05
C MET A 133 -12.01 8.79 13.20
N GLY A 134 -12.96 9.55 13.74
CA GLY A 134 -12.80 10.99 14.00
C GLY A 134 -11.69 11.30 15.01
N ILE A 135 -11.57 10.49 16.08
CA ILE A 135 -10.49 10.63 17.07
C ILE A 135 -9.14 10.33 16.40
N ALA A 136 -9.01 9.18 15.73
CA ALA A 136 -7.78 8.81 15.04
C ALA A 136 -7.36 9.83 13.97
N ALA A 137 -8.31 10.36 13.19
CA ALA A 137 -8.04 11.39 12.19
C ALA A 137 -7.50 12.68 12.83
N ARG A 138 -8.03 13.09 13.99
CA ARG A 138 -7.50 14.23 14.74
C ARG A 138 -6.09 13.93 15.26
N THR A 139 -5.85 12.76 15.85
CA THR A 139 -4.53 12.35 16.36
C THR A 139 -3.47 12.42 15.27
N LEU A 140 -3.76 11.89 14.08
CA LEU A 140 -2.85 11.94 12.93
C LEU A 140 -2.52 13.39 12.54
N ARG A 141 -3.52 14.26 12.43
CA ARG A 141 -3.31 15.68 12.07
C ARG A 141 -2.46 16.44 13.09
N HIS A 142 -2.66 16.19 14.38
CA HIS A 142 -1.86 16.82 15.44
C HIS A 142 -0.38 16.41 15.39
N ASN A 143 -0.09 15.23 14.84
CA ASN A 143 1.27 14.71 14.67
C ASN A 143 1.85 15.04 13.27
N GLY A 144 1.25 15.98 12.53
CA GLY A 144 1.72 16.35 11.19
C GLY A 144 1.40 15.33 10.09
N LEU A 145 0.64 14.28 10.39
CA LEU A 145 0.27 13.19 9.47
C LEU A 145 -1.06 13.48 8.77
N ALA A 146 -1.18 14.67 8.17
CA ALA A 146 -2.42 15.14 7.57
C ALA A 146 -2.85 14.33 6.33
N GLU A 147 -1.90 13.89 5.51
CA GLU A 147 -2.20 13.06 4.34
C GLU A 147 -2.65 11.66 4.76
N GLN A 148 -2.01 11.07 5.78
CA GLN A 148 -2.42 9.78 6.33
C GLN A 148 -3.79 9.83 7.01
N SER A 149 -4.13 10.97 7.62
CA SER A 149 -5.49 11.20 8.13
C SER A 149 -6.53 11.10 6.99
N LYS A 150 -6.27 11.73 5.84
CA LYS A 150 -7.17 11.66 4.67
C LYS A 150 -7.23 10.25 4.11
N GLU A 151 -6.06 9.61 3.96
CA GLU A 151 -5.91 8.26 3.44
C GLU A 151 -6.69 7.23 4.28
N MET A 152 -6.47 7.22 5.60
CA MET A 152 -7.16 6.34 6.54
C MET A 152 -8.68 6.55 6.45
N THR A 153 -9.13 7.81 6.48
CA THR A 153 -10.56 8.14 6.40
C THR A 153 -11.17 7.61 5.11
N LYS A 154 -10.49 7.85 3.97
CA LYS A 154 -10.93 7.39 2.65
C LYS A 154 -10.98 5.85 2.59
N ARG A 155 -9.97 5.15 3.12
CA ARG A 155 -9.98 3.67 3.13
C ARG A 155 -11.13 3.11 3.95
N ILE A 156 -11.39 3.67 5.13
CA ILE A 156 -12.53 3.23 5.95
C ILE A 156 -13.84 3.46 5.20
N THR A 157 -14.04 4.63 4.58
CA THR A 157 -15.29 4.92 3.87
C THR A 157 -15.48 4.13 2.59
N ASP A 158 -14.39 3.86 1.85
CA ASP A 158 -14.47 3.25 0.52
C ASP A 158 -14.42 1.72 0.57
N THR A 159 -13.74 1.14 1.57
CA THR A 159 -13.41 -0.30 1.57
C THR A 159 -13.98 -1.08 2.73
N ALA A 160 -14.14 -0.49 3.92
CA ALA A 160 -14.56 -1.26 5.09
C ALA A 160 -16.04 -1.67 4.97
N GLN A 161 -16.29 -2.98 5.01
CA GLN A 161 -17.65 -3.55 5.01
C GLN A 161 -18.11 -3.96 6.42
N SER A 162 -17.20 -3.94 7.40
CA SER A 162 -17.48 -4.30 8.78
C SER A 162 -16.80 -3.37 9.78
N TYR A 163 -17.28 -3.42 11.02
CA TYR A 163 -16.68 -2.70 12.14
C TYR A 163 -15.22 -3.12 12.37
N ASP A 164 -14.96 -4.43 12.35
CA ASP A 164 -13.63 -4.99 12.62
C ASP A 164 -12.63 -4.61 11.52
N GLU A 165 -13.06 -4.60 10.26
CA GLU A 165 -12.22 -4.10 9.16
C GLU A 165 -11.88 -2.62 9.33
N ALA A 166 -12.88 -1.79 9.66
CA ALA A 166 -12.65 -0.37 9.88
C ALA A 166 -11.72 -0.12 11.07
N LEU A 167 -11.87 -0.87 12.17
CA LEU A 167 -10.98 -0.78 13.32
C LEU A 167 -9.57 -1.28 13.00
N GLY A 168 -9.45 -2.35 12.20
CA GLY A 168 -8.20 -2.85 11.67
C GLY A 168 -7.46 -1.78 10.86
N ILE A 169 -8.17 -1.09 9.95
CA ILE A 169 -7.60 0.04 9.19
C ILE A 169 -7.11 1.13 10.14
N ILE A 170 -7.88 1.51 11.17
CA ILE A 170 -7.42 2.51 12.16
C ILE A 170 -6.09 2.08 12.82
N GLY A 171 -5.99 0.82 13.25
CA GLY A 171 -4.77 0.26 13.86
C GLY A 171 -3.55 0.23 12.92
N GLU A 172 -3.75 0.30 11.60
CA GLU A 172 -2.66 0.46 10.65
C GLU A 172 -2.00 1.84 10.72
N TYR A 173 -2.71 2.89 11.16
CA TYR A 173 -2.20 4.27 11.21
C TYR A 173 -1.83 4.76 12.60
N VAL A 174 -2.48 4.27 13.65
CA VAL A 174 -2.25 4.70 15.03
C VAL A 174 -2.03 3.52 15.97
N ASN A 175 -1.33 3.74 17.08
CA ASN A 175 -1.31 2.76 18.16
C ASN A 175 -2.57 2.95 19.01
N ILE A 176 -3.34 1.89 19.19
CA ILE A 176 -4.57 1.93 19.98
C ILE A 176 -4.19 1.84 21.46
N THR A 177 -4.42 2.93 22.21
CA THR A 177 -4.12 3.03 23.65
C THR A 177 -5.39 3.32 24.46
N SER A 178 -5.27 3.25 25.79
CA SER A 178 -6.34 3.65 26.70
C SER A 178 -6.34 5.15 26.96
N VAL A 179 -7.53 5.72 27.16
CA VAL A 179 -7.68 7.08 27.72
C VAL A 179 -6.93 7.25 29.06
N ASN A 180 -6.73 6.13 29.78
CA ASN A 180 -5.99 6.13 31.04
C ASN A 180 -4.47 6.09 30.88
N ASP A 181 -3.97 5.81 29.67
CA ASP A 181 -2.52 5.79 29.36
C ASP A 181 -2.03 7.18 28.89
N CYS A 182 -2.92 8.19 28.86
CA CYS A 182 -2.63 9.55 28.39
C CYS A 182 -2.09 10.51 29.47
N SER A 183 -1.63 10.02 30.61
CA SER A 183 -0.82 10.78 31.56
C SER A 183 0.65 10.41 31.33
N GLU A 184 1.45 11.19 30.60
CA GLU A 184 2.53 11.93 31.29
C GLU A 184 3.18 13.07 30.46
N ASP A 185 2.79 13.35 29.22
CA ASP A 185 3.58 14.26 28.34
C ASP A 185 2.85 15.51 27.79
N MET A 186 1.72 15.92 28.37
CA MET A 186 0.99 17.14 27.95
C MET A 186 0.88 18.22 29.06
N ASP A 187 1.91 18.41 29.88
CA ASP A 187 1.96 19.56 30.79
C ASP A 187 3.30 20.31 30.74
N ALA A 188 3.67 20.76 29.55
CA ALA A 188 4.79 21.69 29.38
C ALA A 188 4.40 22.85 28.47
N GLY A 189 3.95 23.95 29.09
CA GLY A 189 4.16 25.29 28.54
C GLY A 189 2.94 26.18 28.41
N MET A 190 2.43 26.70 29.54
CA MET A 190 1.93 28.08 29.55
C MET A 190 2.07 28.68 30.95
N GLU A 191 3.31 29.02 31.31
CA GLU A 191 3.62 29.84 32.46
C GLU A 191 3.27 31.30 32.12
N MET A 192 2.07 31.74 32.49
CA MET A 192 1.64 33.13 32.37
C MET A 192 2.37 33.97 33.43
N ARG A 193 3.42 34.69 33.01
CA ARG A 193 4.01 35.76 33.82
C ARG A 193 3.10 36.98 33.78
N TYR A 194 2.66 37.42 34.95
CA TYR A 194 2.08 38.75 35.14
C TYR A 194 3.20 39.67 35.63
N ASP A 195 3.51 40.70 34.83
CA ASP A 195 4.20 41.91 35.30
C ASP A 195 3.17 42.90 35.88
#